data_AF-A0AAX0RQR8-F1
#
_entry.id   AF-A0AAX0RQR8-F1
#
_cell.length_a   1.000
_cell.length_b   1.000
_cell.length_c   1.000
_cell.angle_alpha   90.00
_cell.angle_beta   90.00
_cell.angle_gamma   90.00
#
_symmetry.space_group_name_H-M   'P 1'
#
loop_
_entity.id
_entity.type
_entity.pdbx_description
1 polymer ?
#
loop_
_entity_poly.entity_id
_entity_poly.type
_entity_poly.pdbx_seq_one_letter_code
_entity_poly.pdbx_strand_id
1 'polypeptide(L)' 'MKKICILLSVIPFIGSLTVINRVEPYVLGLPFILFWSVSWVVLTAVFLGISNVLYPADEGDEE' A
#
# COMPACT_ATOMS: atom_id res chain seq x y z
N MET A 1 -1.23 18.54 5.32
CA MET A 1 -2.12 17.36 5.26
C MET A 1 -2.45 16.99 3.81
N LYS A 2 -3.23 17.80 3.08
CA LYS A 2 -3.68 17.48 1.70
C LYS A 2 -2.55 17.14 0.70
N LYS A 3 -1.44 17.91 0.70
CA LYS A 3 -0.27 17.66 -0.17
C LYS A 3 0.48 16.35 0.14
N ILE A 4 0.48 15.93 1.41
CA ILE A 4 1.13 14.70 1.87
C ILE A 4 0.30 13.48 1.46
N CYS A 5 -1.03 13.56 1.62
CA CYS A 5 -1.94 12.52 1.10
C CYS A 5 -1.78 12.36 -0.42
N ILE A 6 -1.72 13.46 -1.17
CA ILE A 6 -1.51 13.41 -2.63
C ILE A 6 -0.16 12.74 -2.95
N LEU A 7 0.92 13.11 -2.26
CA LEU A 7 2.23 12.49 -2.48
C LEU A 7 2.20 10.98 -2.19
N LEU A 8 1.56 10.57 -1.08
CA LEU A 8 1.38 9.16 -0.71
C LEU A 8 0.53 8.39 -1.72
N SER A 9 -0.48 9.01 -2.33
CA SER A 9 -1.33 8.38 -3.35
C SER A 9 -0.64 8.26 -4.72
N VAL A 10 0.31 9.14 -5.05
CA VAL A 10 1.02 9.12 -6.34
C VAL A 10 2.09 8.02 -6.41
N ILE A 11 2.72 7.67 -5.29
CA ILE A 11 3.76 6.62 -5.23
C ILE A 11 3.25 5.26 -5.73
N PRO A 12 2.14 4.69 -5.23
CA PRO A 12 1.62 3.41 -5.74
C PRO A 12 1.17 3.51 -7.20
N PHE A 13 0.66 4.66 -7.63
CA PHE A 13 0.27 4.89 -9.04
C PHE A 13 1.48 4.76 -9.98
N ILE A 14 2.58 5.46 -9.70
CA ILE A 14 3.82 5.35 -10.50
C ILE A 14 4.42 3.94 -10.40
N GLY A 15 4.40 3.34 -9.20
CA GLY A 15 4.84 1.97 -8.96
C GLY A 15 4.04 0.93 -9.74
N SER A 16 2.76 1.16 -10.00
CA SER A 16 1.92 0.27 -10.82
C SER A 16 2.23 0.38 -12.32
N LEU A 17 2.61 1.57 -12.82
CA LEU A 17 2.82 1.82 -14.25
C LEU A 17 4.18 1.30 -14.76
N THR A 18 5.19 1.23 -13.91
CA THR A 18 6.56 0.86 -14.31
C THR A 18 6.78 -0.65 -14.48
N VAL A 19 5.86 -1.49 -13.97
CA VAL A 19 6.06 -2.94 -13.84
C VAL A 19 5.21 -3.77 -14.83
N ILE A 20 4.48 -3.11 -15.75
CA ILE A 20 3.35 -3.73 -16.48
C ILE A 20 3.70 -4.85 -17.47
N ASN A 21 4.98 -5.12 -17.79
CA ASN A 21 5.29 -6.11 -18.84
C ASN A 21 6.60 -6.89 -18.63
N ARG A 22 6.97 -7.19 -17.38
CA ARG A 22 8.08 -8.12 -17.11
C ARG A 22 7.70 -9.17 -16.08
N VAL A 23 7.85 -10.42 -16.49
CA VAL A 23 7.68 -11.61 -15.62
C VAL A 23 8.91 -11.81 -14.73
N GLU A 24 10.08 -11.41 -15.22
CA GLU A 24 11.35 -11.45 -14.50
C GLU A 24 11.71 -10.08 -13.90
N PRO A 25 12.32 -10.04 -12.70
CA PRO A 25 12.82 -11.19 -11.93
C PRO A 25 11.73 -11.95 -11.16
N TYR A 26 12.06 -13.13 -10.64
CA TYR A 26 11.23 -13.83 -9.66
C TYR A 26 11.69 -13.49 -8.25
N VAL A 27 10.75 -13.13 -7.38
CA VAL A 27 11.01 -12.83 -5.97
C VAL A 27 10.21 -13.81 -5.12
N LEU A 28 10.89 -14.54 -4.24
CA LEU A 28 10.29 -15.60 -3.41
C LEU A 28 9.53 -16.67 -4.23
N GLY A 29 9.98 -16.96 -5.46
CA GLY A 29 9.31 -17.90 -6.37
C GLY A 29 8.09 -17.34 -7.10
N LEU A 30 7.74 -16.07 -6.88
CA LEU A 30 6.66 -15.37 -7.59
C LEU A 30 7.23 -14.45 -8.68
N PRO A 31 6.59 -14.34 -9.85
CA PRO A 31 6.83 -13.24 -10.78
C PRO A 31 6.81 -11.90 -10.06
N PHE A 32 7.73 -10.98 -10.41
CA PHE A 32 7.87 -9.71 -9.69
C PHE A 32 6.56 -8.93 -9.60
N ILE A 33 5.73 -8.92 -10.66
CA ILE A 33 4.43 -8.24 -10.64
C ILE A 33 3.48 -8.80 -9.57
N LEU A 34 3.48 -10.13 -9.35
CA LEU A 34 2.64 -10.77 -8.34
C LEU A 34 3.17 -10.47 -6.94
N PHE A 35 4.47 -10.62 -6.73
CA PHE A 35 5.12 -10.24 -5.46
C PHE A 35 4.85 -8.77 -5.11
N TRP A 36 4.98 -7.87 -6.10
CA TRP A 36 4.77 -6.44 -5.94
C TRP A 36 3.32 -6.10 -5.61
N SER A 37 2.36 -6.73 -6.31
CA SER A 37 0.92 -6.56 -6.03
C SER A 37 0.56 -6.98 -4.61
N VAL A 38 1.02 -8.16 -4.17
CA VAL A 38 0.81 -8.64 -2.80
C VAL A 38 1.49 -7.72 -1.78
N SER A 39 2.70 -7.24 -2.07
CA SER A 39 3.42 -6.31 -1.21
C SER A 39 2.62 -5.03 -0.95
N TRP A 40 1.92 -4.49 -1.95
CA TRP A 40 1.04 -3.32 -1.77
C TRP A 40 -0.16 -3.60 -0.87
N VAL A 41 -0.75 -4.79 -0.93
CA VAL A 41 -1.83 -5.19 -0.02
C VAL A 41 -1.32 -5.23 1.42
N VAL A 42 -0.16 -5.86 1.65
CA VAL A 42 0.46 -5.93 2.98
C VAL A 42 0.83 -4.53 3.49
N LEU A 43 1.46 -3.69 2.66
CA LEU A 43 1.79 -2.31 3.01
C LEU A 43 0.55 -1.51 3.40
N THR A 44 -0.56 -1.67 2.67
CA THR A 44 -1.83 -1.01 2.99
C THR A 44 -2.35 -1.42 4.36
N ALA A 45 -2.33 -2.72 4.68
CA ALA A 45 -2.72 -3.22 5.99
C ALA A 45 -1.81 -2.67 7.11
N VAL A 46 -0.50 -2.62 6.89
CA VAL A 46 0.46 -2.03 7.83
C VAL A 46 0.16 -0.55 8.06
N PHE A 47 -0.07 0.23 6.99
CA PHE A 47 -0.42 1.65 7.12
C PHE A 47 -1.74 1.87 7.85
N LEU A 48 -2.76 1.03 7.60
CA LEU A 48 -4.02 1.07 8.35
C LEU A 48 -3.80 0.72 9.83
N GLY A 49 -2.98 -0.28 10.13
CA GLY A 49 -2.63 -0.63 11.51
C GLY A 49 -1.90 0.51 12.22
N ILE A 50 -0.92 1.14 11.56
CA ILE A 50 -0.23 2.33 12.08
C ILE A 50 -1.22 3.48 12.27
N SER A 51 -2.12 3.71 11.31
CA SER A 51 -3.16 4.73 11.43
C SER A 51 -4.06 4.48 12.62
N ASN A 52 -4.44 3.24 12.90
CA ASN A 52 -5.28 2.87 14.04
C ASN A 52 -4.53 2.99 15.38
N VAL A 53 -3.21 2.81 15.40
CA VAL A 53 -2.41 3.04 16.62
C VAL A 53 -2.21 4.53 16.88
N LEU A 54 -2.01 5.34 15.82
CA LEU A 54 -1.80 6.79 15.92
C LEU A 54 -3.10 7.57 16.16
N TYR A 55 -4.18 7.12 15.53
CA TYR A 55 -5.53 7.63 15.66
C TYR A 55 -6.43 6.44 15.97
N PRO A 56 -6.37 5.91 17.20
CA PRO A 56 -7.34 4.91 17.62
C PRO A 56 -8.73 5.52 17.42
N ALA A 57 -9.61 4.78 16.75
CA ALA A 57 -11.00 5.16 16.72
C ALA A 57 -11.48 5.20 18.18
N ASP A 58 -11.89 6.37 18.66
CA ASP A 58 -12.62 6.44 19.91
C ASP A 58 -13.86 5.54 19.75
N GLU A 59 -14.04 4.56 20.64
CA GLU A 59 -15.26 3.72 20.72
C GLU A 59 -16.48 4.53 21.21
N GLY A 60 -16.61 5.79 20.78
CA GLY A 60 -17.51 6.77 21.37
C GLY A 60 -18.24 7.60 20.34
N ASP A 61 -18.98 6.94 19.43
CA ASP A 61 -20.17 7.50 18.76
C ASP A 61 -21.05 6.33 18.29
N GLU A 62 -21.52 5.54 19.26
CA GLU A 62 -22.84 4.90 19.15
C GLU A 62 -23.88 5.93 19.64
N GLU A 63 -24.33 6.82 18.75
CA GLU A 63 -25.66 7.46 18.81
C GLU A 63 -26.34 7.39 17.43
#